data_AF-A0A945B4F0-F1
#
_entry.id   AF-A0A945B4F0-F1
#
_cell.length_a   1.000
_cell.length_b   1.000
_cell.length_c   1.000
_cell.angle_alpha   90.00
_cell.angle_beta   90.00
_cell.angle_gamma   90.00
#
_symmetry.space_group_name_H-M   'P 1'
#
loop_
_entity.id
_entity.type
_entity.pdbx_description
1 polymer ?
#
loop_
_entity_poly.entity_id
_entity_poly.type
_entity_poly.pdbx_seq_one_letter_code
_entity_poly.pdbx_strand_id
1 'polypeptide(L)'
;MLKYIALYFVFLIPLSAVAVEYPLLQDLVDAAEPNSILIPPPGTYSGPVTLDYPLTIDGKNKVTIDAGGTGSVIFLDTDGAIIRNLHLTNTGESHNDIDAGVQVRGNFNVIKDNVIDNSLFGIDLQQSDSNIIRRNTISSKDVDLGVRGDSVRLWYSFNNKIEDNVIRNSRDMVVWYSADNTIARNDSRGGRYSLHFMYSRYNDVDSNHYENNSVGIFLMYSDGVKVRNNYIAYANGPTGMGIGFKETSDVDISNNKILYCATGMYIDVSPYDPETTNRIHDNVIAFTNIGIDFLNDWTGNIFERNSFKGNQTQISVAGGKTANRNVWKDNYWDDYEGFDLDKDGIGDTPYELYGYADRIWMDVPAARFLQGTPVMAVLDFLERLAPFSAPDMLVRDKRPLMEAKVKVSELTDE
;
A
#
# COMPACT_ATOMS: atom_id res chain seq x y z
N MET A 1 58.40 29.05 -39.42
CA MET A 1 58.47 28.97 -37.96
C MET A 1 57.29 28.12 -37.47
N LEU A 2 57.50 26.82 -37.33
CA LEU A 2 56.49 25.89 -36.80
C LEU A 2 56.95 25.49 -35.39
N LYS A 3 56.18 25.86 -34.35
CA LYS A 3 56.44 25.50 -32.95
C LYS A 3 55.75 24.16 -32.65
N TYR A 4 56.52 23.17 -32.21
CA TYR A 4 56.01 21.92 -31.65
C TYR A 4 55.49 22.16 -30.23
N ILE A 5 54.24 21.78 -29.96
CA ILE A 5 53.67 21.66 -28.61
C ILE A 5 53.69 20.17 -28.26
N ALA A 6 54.45 19.79 -27.24
CA ALA A 6 54.46 18.43 -26.71
C ALA A 6 53.30 18.29 -25.70
N LEU A 7 52.38 17.38 -25.98
CA LEU A 7 51.26 17.05 -25.11
C LEU A 7 51.66 15.86 -24.22
N TYR A 8 51.78 16.08 -22.91
CA TYR A 8 52.00 15.01 -21.93
C TYR A 8 50.65 14.36 -21.59
N PHE A 9 50.48 13.09 -21.97
CA PHE A 9 49.37 12.25 -21.48
C PHE A 9 49.73 11.69 -20.11
N VAL A 10 48.98 12.07 -19.08
CA VAL A 10 48.99 11.42 -17.77
C VAL A 10 48.07 10.21 -17.85
N PHE A 11 48.64 9.01 -17.80
CA PHE A 11 47.88 7.77 -17.64
C PHE A 11 47.40 7.66 -16.18
N LEU A 12 46.10 7.86 -15.95
CA LEU A 12 45.45 7.43 -14.71
C LEU A 12 45.30 5.91 -14.76
N ILE A 13 46.00 5.21 -13.86
CA ILE A 13 45.82 3.78 -13.63
C ILE A 13 44.50 3.64 -12.84
N PRO A 14 43.49 2.90 -13.34
CA PRO A 14 42.29 2.63 -12.58
C PRO A 14 42.65 1.77 -11.36
N LEU A 15 42.31 2.24 -10.18
CA LEU A 15 42.42 1.50 -8.93
C LEU A 15 41.35 0.42 -8.96
N SER A 16 41.71 -0.81 -9.36
CA SER A 16 40.81 -1.95 -9.29
C SER A 16 40.41 -2.17 -7.83
N ALA A 17 39.12 -2.05 -7.52
CA ALA A 17 38.58 -2.44 -6.23
C ALA A 17 38.91 -3.93 -6.01
N VAL A 18 39.65 -4.23 -4.94
CA VAL A 18 39.88 -5.60 -4.51
C VAL A 18 38.55 -6.12 -3.99
N ALA A 19 37.95 -7.09 -4.69
CA ALA A 19 36.77 -7.78 -4.19
C ALA A 19 37.14 -8.46 -2.86
N VAL A 20 36.43 -8.13 -1.78
CA VAL A 20 36.60 -8.80 -0.50
C VAL A 20 35.95 -10.17 -0.61
N GLU A 21 36.75 -11.23 -0.54
CA GLU A 21 36.26 -12.61 -0.61
C GLU A 21 35.86 -13.06 0.81
N TYR A 22 34.55 -13.12 1.07
CA TYR A 22 34.01 -13.58 2.34
C TYR A 22 33.94 -15.11 2.39
N PRO A 23 34.05 -15.74 3.58
CA PRO A 23 33.78 -17.16 3.72
C PRO A 23 32.35 -17.50 3.27
N LEU A 24 32.15 -18.66 2.65
CA LEU A 24 30.82 -19.13 2.24
C LEU A 24 30.01 -19.51 3.48
N LEU A 25 28.80 -18.98 3.63
CA LEU A 25 27.92 -19.49 4.69
C LEU A 25 27.43 -20.90 4.38
N GLN A 26 27.32 -21.24 3.08
CA GLN A 26 26.89 -22.57 2.64
C GLN A 26 27.73 -23.69 3.25
N ASP A 27 29.04 -23.52 3.40
CA ASP A 27 29.90 -24.53 4.04
C ASP A 27 29.48 -24.85 5.49
N LEU A 28 28.97 -23.86 6.23
CA LEU A 28 28.44 -24.05 7.59
C LEU A 28 27.05 -24.69 7.58
N VAL A 29 26.25 -24.39 6.54
CA VAL A 29 24.94 -25.02 6.32
C VAL A 29 25.14 -26.49 5.97
N ASP A 30 26.00 -26.83 5.03
CA ASP A 30 26.25 -28.21 4.60
C ASP A 30 26.77 -29.11 5.72
N ALA A 31 27.46 -28.52 6.70
CA ALA A 31 27.95 -29.22 7.89
C ALA A 31 26.91 -29.35 9.02
N ALA A 32 25.78 -28.65 8.94
CA ALA A 32 24.75 -28.67 9.97
C ALA A 32 23.81 -29.90 9.82
N GLU A 33 23.30 -30.38 10.96
CA GLU A 33 22.32 -31.46 10.94
C GLU A 33 20.90 -30.92 10.64
N PRO A 34 20.04 -31.69 9.94
CA PRO A 34 18.65 -31.31 9.78
C PRO A 34 17.92 -31.10 11.10
N ASN A 35 17.03 -30.11 11.13
CA ASN A 35 16.29 -29.61 12.30
C ASN A 35 17.16 -29.01 13.42
N SER A 36 18.46 -28.81 13.19
CA SER A 36 19.35 -28.18 14.16
C SER A 36 19.25 -26.65 14.12
N ILE A 37 19.99 -26.00 15.01
CA ILE A 37 20.16 -24.55 15.04
C ILE A 37 21.62 -24.24 14.70
N LEU A 38 21.84 -23.64 13.54
CA LEU A 38 23.10 -23.06 13.14
C LEU A 38 23.23 -21.65 13.70
N ILE A 39 24.26 -21.42 14.50
CA ILE A 39 24.65 -20.10 15.00
C ILE A 39 26.05 -19.79 14.42
N PRO A 40 26.13 -19.12 13.26
CA PRO A 40 27.42 -18.78 12.68
C PRO A 40 28.22 -17.85 13.60
N PRO A 41 29.56 -17.96 13.64
CA PRO A 41 30.39 -16.94 14.26
C PRO A 41 30.08 -15.53 13.72
N PRO A 42 30.22 -14.47 14.54
CA PRO A 42 30.07 -13.09 14.07
C PRO A 42 30.95 -12.80 12.85
N GLY A 43 30.37 -12.21 11.80
CA GLY A 43 31.10 -11.91 10.57
C GLY A 43 30.20 -11.66 9.35
N THR A 44 30.86 -11.40 8.22
CA THR A 44 30.23 -11.32 6.91
C THR A 44 30.56 -12.58 6.12
N TYR A 45 29.56 -13.14 5.46
CA TYR A 45 29.64 -14.35 4.66
C TYR A 45 29.13 -14.09 3.25
N SER A 46 29.71 -14.79 2.28
CA SER A 46 29.19 -14.78 0.91
C SER A 46 27.98 -15.68 0.80
N GLY A 47 26.93 -15.17 0.17
CA GLY A 47 25.84 -15.96 -0.41
C GLY A 47 26.16 -16.42 -1.84
N PRO A 48 25.20 -17.04 -2.54
CA PRO A 48 23.87 -17.40 -2.04
C PRO A 48 23.91 -18.54 -1.02
N VAL A 49 22.84 -18.69 -0.26
CA VAL A 49 22.66 -19.79 0.71
C VAL A 49 21.37 -20.53 0.38
N THR A 50 21.45 -21.83 0.15
CA THR A 50 20.29 -22.68 -0.14
C THR A 50 20.03 -23.60 1.05
N LEU A 51 18.79 -23.59 1.54
CA LEU A 51 18.29 -24.55 2.51
C LEU A 51 17.32 -25.50 1.80
N ASP A 52 17.76 -26.73 1.58
CA ASP A 52 16.98 -27.84 1.02
C ASP A 52 16.46 -28.81 2.10
N TYR A 53 16.80 -28.56 3.37
CA TYR A 53 16.26 -29.27 4.53
C TYR A 53 15.95 -28.29 5.68
N PRO A 54 15.06 -28.65 6.63
CA PRO A 54 14.66 -27.75 7.70
C PRO A 54 15.85 -27.41 8.59
N LEU A 55 16.19 -26.12 8.70
CA LEU A 55 17.30 -25.64 9.53
C LEU A 55 16.93 -24.28 10.13
N THR A 56 17.32 -24.03 11.39
CA THR A 56 17.30 -22.67 11.94
C THR A 56 18.66 -22.01 11.74
N ILE A 57 18.71 -20.89 11.03
CA ILE A 57 19.90 -20.01 10.99
C ILE A 57 19.61 -18.81 11.89
N ASP A 58 20.44 -18.64 12.93
CA ASP A 58 20.33 -17.55 13.90
C ASP A 58 21.61 -16.72 13.93
N GLY A 59 21.58 -15.56 13.28
CA GLY A 59 22.74 -14.66 13.18
C GLY A 59 23.05 -13.88 14.47
N LYS A 60 22.20 -13.96 15.50
CA LYS A 60 22.34 -13.20 16.77
C LYS A 60 22.61 -11.70 16.57
N ASN A 61 22.12 -11.12 15.47
CA ASN A 61 22.34 -9.72 15.06
C ASN A 61 23.83 -9.38 14.82
N LYS A 62 24.63 -10.38 14.46
CA LYS A 62 26.08 -10.27 14.28
C LYS A 62 26.60 -10.91 12.99
N VAL A 63 25.68 -11.41 12.15
CA VAL A 63 26.00 -12.13 10.91
C VAL A 63 25.37 -11.39 9.75
N THR A 64 26.19 -11.06 8.75
CA THR A 64 25.76 -10.52 7.46
C THR A 64 25.96 -11.59 6.38
N ILE A 65 24.98 -11.74 5.49
CA ILE A 65 25.10 -12.53 4.26
C ILE A 65 25.01 -11.56 3.08
N ASP A 66 26.07 -11.50 2.28
CA ASP A 66 26.23 -10.59 1.14
C ASP A 66 26.20 -11.42 -0.15
N ALA A 67 25.26 -11.14 -1.05
CA ALA A 67 25.13 -11.83 -2.34
C ALA A 67 26.06 -11.27 -3.45
N GLY A 68 26.95 -10.33 -3.13
CA GLY A 68 27.98 -9.83 -4.03
C GLY A 68 27.45 -9.07 -5.25
N GLY A 69 26.20 -8.60 -5.20
CA GLY A 69 25.54 -7.92 -6.32
C GLY A 69 25.03 -8.87 -7.40
N THR A 70 24.87 -10.17 -7.10
CA THR A 70 24.37 -11.17 -8.05
C THR A 70 23.40 -12.12 -7.37
N GLY A 71 22.24 -12.37 -7.99
CA GLY A 71 21.29 -13.37 -7.48
C GLY A 71 20.60 -12.96 -6.17
N SER A 72 19.97 -13.95 -5.52
CA SER A 72 19.33 -13.81 -4.22
C SER A 72 20.26 -14.18 -3.07
N VAL A 73 20.00 -13.66 -1.86
CA VAL A 73 20.84 -13.97 -0.68
C VAL A 73 20.54 -15.37 -0.13
N ILE A 74 19.26 -15.70 0.04
CA ILE A 74 18.81 -17.01 0.56
C ILE A 74 17.74 -17.63 -0.35
N PHE A 75 17.83 -18.93 -0.58
CA PHE A 75 16.79 -19.78 -1.15
C PHE A 75 16.29 -20.76 -0.09
N LEU A 76 15.00 -20.68 0.27
CA LEU A 76 14.32 -21.65 1.12
C LEU A 76 13.55 -22.64 0.26
N ASP A 77 14.25 -23.70 -0.15
CA ASP A 77 13.71 -24.84 -0.90
C ASP A 77 13.34 -25.99 0.06
N THR A 78 12.75 -25.65 1.21
CA THR A 78 12.41 -26.59 2.28
C THR A 78 11.24 -26.10 3.11
N ASP A 79 10.66 -27.01 3.89
CA ASP A 79 9.59 -26.71 4.83
C ASP A 79 10.13 -26.55 6.26
N GLY A 80 9.56 -25.65 7.05
CA GLY A 80 9.85 -25.53 8.48
C GLY A 80 11.24 -24.96 8.85
N ALA A 81 11.94 -24.31 7.92
CA ALA A 81 13.15 -23.56 8.22
C ALA A 81 12.86 -22.25 8.98
N ILE A 82 13.86 -21.78 9.73
CA ILE A 82 13.76 -20.52 10.47
C ILE A 82 14.98 -19.65 10.16
N ILE A 83 14.77 -18.49 9.56
CA ILE A 83 15.81 -17.51 9.24
C ILE A 83 15.62 -16.30 10.14
N ARG A 84 16.57 -16.04 11.06
CA ARG A 84 16.43 -14.95 12.02
C ARG A 84 17.70 -14.23 12.45
N ASN A 85 17.53 -12.98 12.88
CA ASN A 85 18.57 -12.13 13.45
C ASN A 85 19.79 -11.96 12.51
N LEU A 86 19.54 -11.92 11.20
CA LEU A 86 20.55 -11.78 10.15
C LEU A 86 20.44 -10.41 9.47
N HIS A 87 21.54 -9.98 8.89
CA HIS A 87 21.57 -8.91 7.90
C HIS A 87 21.76 -9.55 6.50
N LEU A 88 20.81 -9.36 5.60
CA LEU A 88 20.79 -9.92 4.25
C LEU A 88 20.90 -8.76 3.25
N THR A 89 21.93 -8.75 2.42
CA THR A 89 22.21 -7.56 1.60
C THR A 89 22.79 -7.88 0.23
N ASN A 90 22.75 -6.86 -0.63
CA ASN A 90 23.49 -6.80 -1.89
C ASN A 90 23.12 -7.90 -2.89
N THR A 91 21.82 -8.06 -3.15
CA THR A 91 21.32 -8.93 -4.22
C THR A 91 21.77 -8.45 -5.61
N GLY A 92 21.52 -9.25 -6.63
CA GLY A 92 21.53 -8.79 -8.02
C GLY A 92 20.36 -7.84 -8.36
N GLU A 93 20.23 -7.56 -9.65
CA GLU A 93 19.30 -6.57 -10.22
C GLU A 93 18.31 -7.20 -11.23
N SER A 94 18.25 -8.54 -11.30
CA SER A 94 17.35 -9.24 -12.21
C SER A 94 15.91 -9.21 -11.72
N HIS A 95 15.06 -8.51 -12.47
CA HIS A 95 13.61 -8.57 -12.32
C HIS A 95 13.00 -9.88 -12.81
N ASN A 96 13.69 -10.60 -13.70
CA ASN A 96 13.20 -11.86 -14.23
C ASN A 96 13.46 -13.00 -13.24
N ASP A 97 14.62 -13.00 -12.60
CA ASP A 97 15.01 -14.04 -11.64
C ASP A 97 14.55 -13.73 -10.21
N ILE A 98 14.00 -12.53 -10.00
CA ILE A 98 13.51 -12.02 -8.72
C ILE A 98 14.64 -12.05 -7.70
N ASP A 99 15.72 -11.31 -7.98
CA ASP A 99 16.88 -11.22 -7.08
C ASP A 99 16.46 -10.63 -5.73
N ALA A 100 16.32 -11.50 -4.72
CA ALA A 100 15.65 -11.22 -3.46
C ALA A 100 16.56 -11.45 -2.25
N GLY A 101 16.22 -10.82 -1.12
CA GLY A 101 16.84 -11.13 0.16
C GLY A 101 16.54 -12.57 0.56
N VAL A 102 15.28 -13.01 0.39
CA VAL A 102 14.89 -14.41 0.59
C VAL A 102 13.89 -14.83 -0.49
N GLN A 103 14.20 -15.86 -1.25
CA GLN A 103 13.20 -16.60 -2.05
C GLN A 103 12.70 -17.80 -1.25
N VAL A 104 11.40 -18.03 -1.26
CA VAL A 104 10.72 -19.10 -0.52
C VAL A 104 9.93 -19.95 -1.51
N ARG A 105 10.21 -21.26 -1.50
CA ARG A 105 9.50 -22.29 -2.30
C ARG A 105 8.91 -23.41 -1.45
N GLY A 106 8.99 -23.28 -0.12
CA GLY A 106 8.45 -24.24 0.84
C GLY A 106 7.46 -23.62 1.82
N ASN A 107 6.96 -24.47 2.70
CA ASN A 107 5.85 -24.18 3.60
C ASN A 107 6.29 -24.10 5.06
N PHE A 108 5.46 -23.49 5.91
CA PHE A 108 5.68 -23.45 7.36
C PHE A 108 7.03 -22.82 7.79
N ASN A 109 7.68 -22.06 6.91
CA ASN A 109 8.92 -21.37 7.20
C ASN A 109 8.67 -20.11 8.03
N VAL A 110 9.68 -19.71 8.80
CA VAL A 110 9.64 -18.48 9.60
C VAL A 110 10.83 -17.59 9.27
N ILE A 111 10.55 -16.46 8.60
CA ILE A 111 11.54 -15.43 8.30
C ILE A 111 11.27 -14.24 9.23
N LYS A 112 12.12 -14.04 10.24
CA LYS A 112 11.86 -13.03 11.26
C LYS A 112 13.07 -12.32 11.81
N ASP A 113 12.88 -11.11 12.31
CA ASP A 113 13.93 -10.35 13.00
C ASP A 113 15.17 -10.11 12.11
N ASN A 114 15.00 -10.03 10.78
CA ASN A 114 16.10 -9.78 9.85
C ASN A 114 16.11 -8.33 9.37
N VAL A 115 17.29 -7.86 8.99
CA VAL A 115 17.48 -6.62 8.22
C VAL A 115 17.77 -7.04 6.77
N ILE A 116 16.96 -6.55 5.83
CA ILE A 116 17.09 -6.82 4.40
C ILE A 116 17.21 -5.47 3.70
N ASP A 117 18.39 -5.16 3.15
CA ASP A 117 18.65 -3.89 2.47
C ASP A 117 19.50 -4.10 1.21
N ASN A 118 19.62 -3.04 0.40
CA ASN A 118 20.33 -3.10 -0.90
C ASN A 118 19.89 -4.32 -1.73
N SER A 119 18.59 -4.64 -1.63
CA SER A 119 17.96 -5.85 -2.14
C SER A 119 16.94 -5.44 -3.19
N LEU A 120 16.98 -6.00 -4.40
CA LEU A 120 16.01 -5.60 -5.43
C LEU A 120 14.60 -5.96 -4.95
N PHE A 121 14.38 -7.23 -4.62
CA PHE A 121 13.18 -7.71 -3.91
C PHE A 121 13.51 -8.03 -2.45
N GLY A 122 12.57 -7.86 -1.52
CA GLY A 122 12.81 -8.20 -0.11
C GLY A 122 12.65 -9.69 0.14
N ILE A 123 11.40 -10.15 0.26
CA ILE A 123 11.05 -11.56 0.45
C ILE A 123 10.01 -11.97 -0.60
N ASP A 124 10.30 -13.03 -1.35
CA ASP A 124 9.43 -13.54 -2.41
C ASP A 124 8.95 -14.96 -2.08
N LEU A 125 7.64 -15.14 -2.00
CA LEU A 125 6.96 -16.42 -1.80
C LEU A 125 6.40 -16.91 -3.14
N GLN A 126 6.85 -18.07 -3.57
CA GLN A 126 6.38 -18.72 -4.79
C GLN A 126 5.74 -20.06 -4.42
N GLN A 127 4.42 -20.16 -4.59
CA GLN A 127 3.66 -21.40 -4.29
C GLN A 127 3.95 -21.92 -2.87
N SER A 128 3.95 -21.00 -1.91
CA SER A 128 4.46 -21.23 -0.57
C SER A 128 3.41 -20.89 0.48
N ASP A 129 3.04 -21.86 1.30
CA ASP A 129 1.89 -21.80 2.17
C ASP A 129 2.26 -21.82 3.65
N SER A 130 1.40 -21.20 4.47
CA SER A 130 1.50 -21.25 5.93
C SER A 130 2.83 -20.72 6.50
N ASN A 131 3.50 -19.83 5.77
CA ASN A 131 4.75 -19.20 6.20
C ASN A 131 4.47 -17.97 7.08
N ILE A 132 5.47 -17.60 7.88
CA ILE A 132 5.45 -16.43 8.75
C ILE A 132 6.60 -15.50 8.37
N ILE A 133 6.28 -14.30 7.88
CA ILE A 133 7.22 -13.20 7.64
C ILE A 133 6.95 -12.14 8.70
N ARG A 134 7.84 -12.01 9.68
CA ARG A 134 7.54 -11.18 10.84
C ARG A 134 8.70 -10.38 11.43
N ARG A 135 8.47 -9.11 11.76
CA ARG A 135 9.49 -8.22 12.35
C ARG A 135 10.77 -8.10 11.53
N ASN A 136 10.66 -8.12 10.21
CA ASN A 136 11.79 -7.82 9.34
C ASN A 136 11.81 -6.31 9.04
N THR A 137 13.01 -5.75 8.90
CA THR A 137 13.22 -4.42 8.33
C THR A 137 13.64 -4.60 6.88
N ILE A 138 12.86 -4.10 5.92
CA ILE A 138 13.06 -4.34 4.50
C ILE A 138 13.20 -3.00 3.77
N SER A 139 14.24 -2.86 2.96
CA SER A 139 14.41 -1.74 2.03
C SER A 139 15.02 -2.18 0.72
N SER A 140 14.66 -1.48 -0.36
CA SER A 140 15.16 -1.82 -1.69
C SER A 140 16.54 -1.20 -1.97
N LYS A 141 17.07 -1.43 -3.17
CA LYS A 141 18.23 -0.71 -3.70
C LYS A 141 17.93 0.78 -3.86
N ASP A 142 18.99 1.60 -3.79
CA ASP A 142 18.90 3.05 -3.99
C ASP A 142 18.79 3.40 -5.49
N VAL A 143 17.63 3.07 -6.06
CA VAL A 143 17.25 3.34 -7.45
C VAL A 143 15.88 4.02 -7.50
N ASP A 144 15.53 4.57 -8.66
CA ASP A 144 14.22 5.19 -8.89
C ASP A 144 13.06 4.26 -8.52
N LEU A 145 11.97 4.84 -7.99
CA LEU A 145 10.84 4.08 -7.45
C LEU A 145 10.27 3.02 -8.42
N GLY A 146 10.21 3.34 -9.72
CA GLY A 146 9.70 2.41 -10.73
C GLY A 146 10.62 1.21 -11.02
N VAL A 147 11.90 1.33 -10.68
CA VAL A 147 12.95 0.31 -10.91
C VAL A 147 13.18 -0.55 -9.68
N ARG A 148 12.74 -0.11 -8.50
CA ARG A 148 12.77 -0.93 -7.27
C ARG A 148 11.93 -2.20 -7.45
N GLY A 149 12.33 -3.26 -6.77
CA GLY A 149 11.51 -4.47 -6.64
C GLY A 149 10.57 -4.39 -5.45
N ASP A 150 9.79 -5.45 -5.30
CA ASP A 150 8.74 -5.53 -4.29
C ASP A 150 9.33 -5.97 -2.94
N SER A 151 8.85 -5.36 -1.86
CA SER A 151 9.28 -5.61 -0.49
C SER A 151 8.92 -7.02 -0.01
N VAL A 152 7.66 -7.40 -0.17
CA VAL A 152 7.15 -8.74 0.07
C VAL A 152 6.22 -9.08 -1.09
N ARG A 153 6.46 -10.22 -1.74
CA ARG A 153 5.66 -10.69 -2.87
C ARG A 153 5.11 -12.07 -2.57
N LEU A 154 3.79 -12.23 -2.68
CA LEU A 154 3.10 -13.51 -2.60
C LEU A 154 2.60 -13.87 -3.99
N TRP A 155 2.99 -15.04 -4.49
CA TRP A 155 2.54 -15.58 -5.76
C TRP A 155 2.00 -17.00 -5.56
N TYR A 156 0.70 -17.20 -5.81
CA TYR A 156 -0.02 -18.47 -5.54
C TYR A 156 0.25 -19.02 -4.13
N SER A 157 0.23 -18.15 -3.12
CA SER A 157 0.68 -18.46 -1.77
C SER A 157 -0.46 -18.24 -0.78
N PHE A 158 -0.74 -19.25 0.04
CA PHE A 158 -1.96 -19.31 0.86
C PHE A 158 -1.67 -19.41 2.35
N ASN A 159 -2.58 -18.89 3.18
CA ASN A 159 -2.52 -19.02 4.64
C ASN A 159 -1.25 -18.43 5.29
N ASN A 160 -0.57 -17.49 4.63
CA ASN A 160 0.65 -16.87 5.15
C ASN A 160 0.34 -15.71 6.10
N LYS A 161 1.30 -15.40 6.97
CA LYS A 161 1.23 -14.30 7.93
C LYS A 161 2.36 -13.32 7.70
N ILE A 162 2.02 -12.11 7.26
CA ILE A 162 2.93 -11.00 6.99
C ILE A 162 2.70 -9.95 8.08
N GLU A 163 3.48 -10.01 9.15
CA GLU A 163 3.16 -9.31 10.40
C GLU A 163 4.30 -8.45 10.95
N ASP A 164 3.99 -7.28 11.50
CA ASP A 164 4.93 -6.48 12.28
C ASP A 164 6.21 -6.08 11.52
N ASN A 165 6.19 -6.03 10.17
CA ASN A 165 7.36 -5.67 9.37
C ASN A 165 7.48 -4.16 9.16
N VAL A 166 8.71 -3.68 9.04
CA VAL A 166 9.05 -2.27 8.77
C VAL A 166 9.61 -2.19 7.35
N ILE A 167 8.88 -1.54 6.45
CA ILE A 167 9.23 -1.45 5.02
C ILE A 167 9.53 0.00 4.68
N ARG A 168 10.68 0.26 4.06
CA ARG A 168 11.11 1.59 3.66
C ARG A 168 11.62 1.56 2.24
N ASN A 169 11.20 2.53 1.42
CA ASN A 169 11.80 2.76 0.11
C ASN A 169 11.85 1.49 -0.77
N SER A 170 10.75 0.75 -0.82
CA SER A 170 10.54 -0.38 -1.74
C SER A 170 9.46 -0.03 -2.75
N ARG A 171 9.29 -0.81 -3.82
CA ARG A 171 8.23 -0.51 -4.80
C ARG A 171 6.86 -0.83 -4.21
N ASP A 172 6.53 -2.11 -4.05
CA ASP A 172 5.23 -2.54 -3.57
C ASP A 172 5.34 -3.60 -2.47
N MET A 173 4.27 -3.82 -1.71
CA MET A 173 3.93 -5.15 -1.17
C MET A 173 2.86 -5.75 -2.05
N VAL A 174 3.05 -6.97 -2.56
CA VAL A 174 2.19 -7.54 -3.60
C VAL A 174 1.61 -8.88 -3.19
N VAL A 175 0.30 -9.06 -3.42
CA VAL A 175 -0.42 -10.31 -3.23
C VAL A 175 -1.08 -10.71 -4.56
N TRP A 176 -0.55 -11.76 -5.20
CA TRP A 176 -0.98 -12.24 -6.51
C TRP A 176 -1.53 -13.67 -6.44
N TYR A 177 -2.74 -13.88 -6.97
CA TYR A 177 -3.38 -15.21 -7.06
C TYR A 177 -3.40 -15.96 -5.73
N SER A 178 -3.53 -15.22 -4.63
CA SER A 178 -3.26 -15.71 -3.27
C SER A 178 -4.47 -15.50 -2.38
N ALA A 179 -4.66 -16.39 -1.40
CA ALA A 179 -5.84 -16.35 -0.53
C ALA A 179 -5.56 -16.71 0.93
N ASP A 180 -6.47 -16.30 1.81
CA ASP A 180 -6.46 -16.60 3.23
C ASP A 180 -5.20 -16.11 3.97
N ASN A 181 -4.52 -15.09 3.43
CA ASN A 181 -3.34 -14.51 4.06
C ASN A 181 -3.73 -13.40 5.05
N THR A 182 -2.95 -13.25 6.11
CA THR A 182 -3.03 -12.15 7.06
C THR A 182 -1.90 -11.17 6.83
N ILE A 183 -2.23 -9.91 6.58
CA ILE A 183 -1.28 -8.80 6.44
C ILE A 183 -1.61 -7.80 7.55
N ALA A 184 -0.83 -7.81 8.64
CA ALA A 184 -1.19 -7.06 9.82
C ALA A 184 -0.03 -6.33 10.50
N ARG A 185 -0.30 -5.14 11.04
CA ARG A 185 0.65 -4.36 11.86
C ARG A 185 1.97 -4.05 11.16
N ASN A 186 1.98 -3.97 9.83
CA ASN A 186 3.16 -3.56 9.07
C ASN A 186 3.20 -2.02 8.98
N ASP A 187 4.40 -1.45 8.99
CA ASP A 187 4.66 -0.02 8.77
C ASP A 187 5.42 0.15 7.46
N SER A 188 4.77 0.67 6.42
CA SER A 188 5.36 0.84 5.08
C SER A 188 5.36 2.31 4.65
N ARG A 189 6.52 2.82 4.22
CA ARG A 189 6.69 4.23 3.82
C ARG A 189 7.64 4.41 2.64
N GLY A 190 7.40 5.44 1.84
CA GLY A 190 8.27 5.85 0.73
C GLY A 190 8.26 4.90 -0.49
N GLY A 191 7.20 4.10 -0.62
CA GLY A 191 6.97 3.20 -1.74
C GLY A 191 5.87 3.66 -2.70
N ARG A 192 5.55 2.81 -3.66
CA ARG A 192 4.50 3.03 -4.66
C ARG A 192 3.17 2.53 -4.14
N TYR A 193 2.96 1.22 -4.06
CA TYR A 193 1.78 0.65 -3.41
C TYR A 193 2.15 0.10 -2.04
N SER A 194 1.57 0.63 -0.97
CA SER A 194 1.80 0.07 0.37
C SER A 194 1.30 -1.37 0.46
N LEU A 195 0.19 -1.67 -0.24
CA LEU A 195 -0.31 -3.01 -0.48
C LEU A 195 -1.08 -3.09 -1.80
N HIS A 196 -0.73 -4.04 -2.64
CA HIS A 196 -1.30 -4.24 -3.97
C HIS A 196 -1.80 -5.67 -4.13
N PHE A 197 -3.11 -5.83 -4.34
CA PHE A 197 -3.71 -7.11 -4.67
C PHE A 197 -4.00 -7.23 -6.16
N MET A 198 -3.70 -8.41 -6.73
CA MET A 198 -4.21 -8.84 -8.03
C MET A 198 -4.79 -10.24 -7.92
N TYR A 199 -6.02 -10.43 -8.39
CA TYR A 199 -6.66 -11.75 -8.51
C TYR A 199 -6.63 -12.59 -7.23
N SER A 200 -6.79 -11.96 -6.06
CA SER A 200 -6.56 -12.57 -4.75
C SER A 200 -7.83 -12.51 -3.88
N ARG A 201 -8.01 -13.46 -2.96
CA ARG A 201 -9.31 -13.62 -2.27
C ARG A 201 -9.19 -13.84 -0.78
N TYR A 202 -10.19 -13.39 -0.01
CA TYR A 202 -10.34 -13.74 1.41
C TYR A 202 -9.13 -13.40 2.30
N ASN A 203 -8.35 -12.40 1.90
CA ASN A 203 -7.21 -11.93 2.69
C ASN A 203 -7.69 -10.94 3.77
N ASP A 204 -7.02 -10.93 4.92
CA ASP A 204 -7.30 -10.02 6.05
C ASP A 204 -6.17 -9.00 6.19
N VAL A 205 -6.52 -7.72 6.07
CA VAL A 205 -5.60 -6.58 6.13
C VAL A 205 -5.97 -5.73 7.34
N ASP A 206 -5.21 -5.88 8.42
CA ASP A 206 -5.58 -5.34 9.74
C ASP A 206 -4.48 -4.48 10.38
N SER A 207 -4.84 -3.28 10.82
CA SER A 207 -4.00 -2.46 11.70
C SER A 207 -2.62 -2.11 11.12
N ASN A 208 -2.51 -1.92 9.80
CA ASN A 208 -1.27 -1.48 9.15
C ASN A 208 -1.15 0.05 9.15
N HIS A 209 0.09 0.55 9.14
CA HIS A 209 0.44 1.96 9.05
C HIS A 209 1.12 2.25 7.71
N TYR A 210 0.42 2.97 6.83
CA TYR A 210 0.86 3.25 5.48
C TYR A 210 0.94 4.76 5.26
N GLU A 211 2.14 5.27 5.04
CA GLU A 211 2.37 6.71 5.04
C GLU A 211 3.38 7.13 3.99
N ASN A 212 3.12 8.24 3.28
CA ASN A 212 4.01 8.78 2.25
C ASN A 212 4.32 7.75 1.14
N ASN A 213 3.34 6.93 0.78
CA ASN A 213 3.40 6.05 -0.39
C ASN A 213 2.57 6.67 -1.52
N SER A 214 2.85 6.34 -2.79
CA SER A 214 2.02 6.85 -3.90
C SER A 214 0.56 6.39 -3.80
N VAL A 215 0.32 5.18 -3.30
CA VAL A 215 -0.99 4.59 -3.04
C VAL A 215 -0.93 3.81 -1.72
N GLY A 216 -1.97 3.95 -0.89
CA GLY A 216 -2.16 3.15 0.32
C GLY A 216 -2.39 1.68 -0.02
N ILE A 217 -3.64 1.32 -0.28
CA ILE A 217 -4.06 -0.04 -0.63
C ILE A 217 -4.75 -0.01 -1.99
N PHE A 218 -4.44 -0.96 -2.86
CA PHE A 218 -5.16 -1.12 -4.13
C PHE A 218 -5.66 -2.57 -4.29
N LEU A 219 -6.97 -2.72 -4.39
CA LEU A 219 -7.65 -4.00 -4.64
C LEU A 219 -8.00 -4.10 -6.12
N MET A 220 -7.36 -5.03 -6.83
CA MET A 220 -7.61 -5.24 -8.25
C MET A 220 -8.03 -6.69 -8.49
N TYR A 221 -9.23 -6.89 -9.04
CA TYR A 221 -9.80 -8.22 -9.33
C TYR A 221 -9.82 -9.14 -8.09
N SER A 222 -9.99 -8.58 -6.89
CA SER A 222 -9.71 -9.29 -5.64
C SER A 222 -10.90 -9.25 -4.68
N ASP A 223 -11.54 -10.41 -4.46
CA ASP A 223 -12.85 -10.50 -3.81
C ASP A 223 -12.78 -10.96 -2.34
N GLY A 224 -13.75 -10.56 -1.53
CA GLY A 224 -13.88 -11.04 -0.15
C GLY A 224 -12.78 -10.57 0.79
N VAL A 225 -12.00 -9.56 0.40
CA VAL A 225 -10.90 -8.99 1.19
C VAL A 225 -11.49 -8.15 2.32
N LYS A 226 -10.94 -8.31 3.53
CA LYS A 226 -11.28 -7.48 4.69
C LYS A 226 -10.15 -6.50 4.92
N VAL A 227 -10.47 -5.20 4.92
CA VAL A 227 -9.50 -4.12 5.16
C VAL A 227 -9.98 -3.31 6.35
N ARG A 228 -9.34 -3.50 7.50
CA ARG A 228 -9.80 -2.94 8.77
C ARG A 228 -8.72 -2.29 9.63
N ASN A 229 -9.11 -1.24 10.34
CA ASN A 229 -8.26 -0.55 11.33
C ASN A 229 -6.94 0.01 10.76
N ASN A 230 -6.81 0.18 9.44
CA ASN A 230 -5.56 0.66 8.85
C ASN A 230 -5.48 2.18 8.94
N TYR A 231 -4.27 2.69 9.18
CA TYR A 231 -3.93 4.10 9.05
C TYR A 231 -3.25 4.33 7.70
N ILE A 232 -3.84 5.17 6.85
CA ILE A 232 -3.36 5.47 5.52
C ILE A 232 -3.29 6.98 5.37
N ALA A 233 -2.09 7.52 5.21
CA ALA A 233 -1.91 8.96 5.10
C ALA A 233 -0.89 9.41 4.06
N TYR A 234 -1.10 10.63 3.58
CA TYR A 234 -0.19 11.32 2.66
C TYR A 234 0.05 10.58 1.32
N ALA A 235 -0.97 9.88 0.83
CA ALA A 235 -0.97 9.32 -0.52
C ALA A 235 -1.28 10.43 -1.54
N ASN A 236 -0.23 11.13 -1.96
CA ASN A 236 -0.29 12.34 -2.77
C ASN A 236 0.20 12.14 -4.21
N GLY A 237 -0.03 13.15 -5.06
CA GLY A 237 0.36 13.14 -6.47
C GLY A 237 -0.74 12.63 -7.41
N PRO A 238 -0.45 12.48 -8.71
CA PRO A 238 -1.45 12.15 -9.73
C PRO A 238 -2.15 10.80 -9.53
N THR A 239 -1.48 9.85 -8.88
CA THR A 239 -2.03 8.52 -8.53
C THR A 239 -2.35 8.42 -7.04
N GLY A 240 -2.34 9.55 -6.31
CA GLY A 240 -2.45 9.61 -4.85
C GLY A 240 -3.79 9.09 -4.35
N MET A 241 -3.84 7.83 -3.92
CA MET A 241 -5.08 7.19 -3.46
C MET A 241 -4.88 6.51 -2.10
N GLY A 242 -5.82 6.70 -1.19
CA GLY A 242 -5.86 5.98 0.08
C GLY A 242 -6.18 4.50 -0.14
N ILE A 243 -7.41 4.22 -0.58
CA ILE A 243 -7.85 2.86 -0.96
C ILE A 243 -8.46 2.87 -2.36
N GLY A 244 -7.91 2.10 -3.28
CA GLY A 244 -8.42 1.93 -4.64
C GLY A 244 -9.09 0.58 -4.86
N PHE A 245 -10.14 0.56 -5.68
CA PHE A 245 -10.87 -0.63 -6.10
C PHE A 245 -10.92 -0.67 -7.62
N LYS A 246 -10.66 -1.84 -8.18
CA LYS A 246 -10.92 -2.14 -9.59
C LYS A 246 -11.48 -3.54 -9.70
N GLU A 247 -12.71 -3.64 -10.20
CA GLU A 247 -13.42 -4.90 -10.41
C GLU A 247 -13.33 -5.84 -9.21
N THR A 248 -13.62 -5.32 -8.01
CA THR A 248 -13.41 -5.98 -6.71
C THR A 248 -14.73 -6.10 -5.96
N SER A 249 -15.06 -7.30 -5.49
CA SER A 249 -16.40 -7.65 -4.99
C SER A 249 -16.39 -8.21 -3.56
N ASP A 250 -17.53 -8.15 -2.88
CA ASP A 250 -17.77 -8.65 -1.50
C ASP A 250 -16.74 -8.22 -0.45
N VAL A 251 -16.19 -7.00 -0.57
CA VAL A 251 -15.22 -6.50 0.42
C VAL A 251 -15.88 -5.92 1.66
N ASP A 252 -15.17 -5.98 2.77
CA ASP A 252 -15.48 -5.28 4.03
C ASP A 252 -14.35 -4.29 4.32
N ILE A 253 -14.66 -3.00 4.21
CA ILE A 253 -13.73 -1.90 4.41
C ILE A 253 -14.20 -1.11 5.61
N SER A 254 -13.55 -1.29 6.76
CA SER A 254 -14.08 -0.75 8.00
C SER A 254 -13.07 -0.22 9.00
N ASN A 255 -13.43 0.83 9.74
CA ASN A 255 -12.58 1.43 10.78
C ASN A 255 -11.21 1.92 10.28
N ASN A 256 -11.05 2.17 8.98
CA ASN A 256 -9.80 2.72 8.45
C ASN A 256 -9.77 4.25 8.63
N LYS A 257 -8.58 4.80 8.88
CA LYS A 257 -8.30 6.24 8.85
C LYS A 257 -7.57 6.57 7.55
N ILE A 258 -8.21 7.30 6.65
CA ILE A 258 -7.67 7.72 5.36
C ILE A 258 -7.53 9.24 5.36
N LEU A 259 -6.30 9.73 5.49
CA LEU A 259 -6.01 11.13 5.82
C LEU A 259 -5.05 11.77 4.81
N TYR A 260 -5.27 13.04 4.46
CA TYR A 260 -4.30 13.82 3.66
C TYR A 260 -3.89 13.18 2.33
N CYS A 261 -4.81 12.43 1.71
CA CYS A 261 -4.61 11.80 0.40
C CYS A 261 -5.17 12.69 -0.72
N ALA A 262 -4.65 12.58 -1.94
CA ALA A 262 -5.26 13.27 -3.08
C ALA A 262 -6.68 12.74 -3.33
N THR A 263 -6.87 11.43 -3.30
CA THR A 263 -8.17 10.76 -3.27
C THR A 263 -8.25 9.83 -2.06
N GLY A 264 -9.30 9.91 -1.25
CA GLY A 264 -9.51 9.03 -0.11
C GLY A 264 -9.78 7.60 -0.59
N MET A 265 -10.88 7.41 -1.31
CA MET A 265 -11.22 6.15 -1.96
C MET A 265 -11.47 6.34 -3.45
N TYR A 266 -10.94 5.43 -4.27
CA TYR A 266 -11.17 5.42 -5.72
C TYR A 266 -11.90 4.13 -6.13
N ILE A 267 -13.06 4.23 -6.78
CA ILE A 267 -13.92 3.09 -7.09
C ILE A 267 -14.13 2.95 -8.59
N ASP A 268 -13.68 1.81 -9.14
CA ASP A 268 -13.87 1.42 -10.54
C ASP A 268 -14.60 0.07 -10.64
N VAL A 269 -15.81 0.08 -11.20
CA VAL A 269 -16.66 -1.10 -11.50
C VAL A 269 -16.64 -2.12 -10.36
N SER A 270 -16.89 -1.66 -9.14
CA SER A 270 -16.78 -2.47 -7.92
C SER A 270 -18.05 -2.31 -7.09
N PRO A 271 -18.77 -3.39 -6.72
CA PRO A 271 -18.48 -4.80 -7.00
C PRO A 271 -18.57 -5.19 -8.48
N TYR A 272 -17.71 -6.12 -8.92
CA TYR A 272 -17.79 -6.68 -10.27
C TYR A 272 -18.84 -7.80 -10.34
N ASP A 273 -18.90 -8.64 -9.32
CA ASP A 273 -19.95 -9.65 -9.17
C ASP A 273 -21.28 -8.97 -8.76
N PRO A 274 -22.31 -8.97 -9.64
CA PRO A 274 -23.56 -8.25 -9.42
C PRO A 274 -24.40 -8.83 -8.26
N GLU A 275 -24.12 -10.05 -7.81
CA GLU A 275 -24.85 -10.70 -6.71
C GLU A 275 -24.24 -10.37 -5.34
N THR A 276 -23.15 -9.62 -5.31
CA THR A 276 -22.42 -9.27 -4.08
C THR A 276 -22.54 -7.79 -3.76
N THR A 277 -22.02 -7.40 -2.59
CA THR A 277 -22.06 -6.02 -2.13
C THR A 277 -20.78 -5.68 -1.40
N ASN A 278 -20.21 -4.53 -1.74
CA ASN A 278 -19.09 -3.97 -1.00
C ASN A 278 -19.63 -3.17 0.19
N ARG A 279 -19.08 -3.44 1.38
CA ARG A 279 -19.51 -2.83 2.64
C ARG A 279 -18.40 -1.89 3.09
N ILE A 280 -18.68 -0.59 3.05
CA ILE A 280 -17.74 0.46 3.43
C ILE A 280 -18.34 1.18 4.63
N HIS A 281 -17.81 0.92 5.82
CA HIS A 281 -18.43 1.45 7.03
C HIS A 281 -17.48 1.83 8.15
N ASP A 282 -17.90 2.80 8.97
CA ASP A 282 -17.13 3.24 10.14
C ASP A 282 -15.71 3.74 9.81
N ASN A 283 -15.44 4.15 8.55
CA ASN A 283 -14.16 4.73 8.15
C ASN A 283 -14.13 6.24 8.41
N VAL A 284 -12.94 6.78 8.66
CA VAL A 284 -12.68 8.23 8.63
C VAL A 284 -11.97 8.56 7.33
N ILE A 285 -12.60 9.40 6.50
CA ILE A 285 -12.04 9.92 5.26
C ILE A 285 -11.96 11.43 5.41
N ALA A 286 -10.75 11.92 5.68
CA ALA A 286 -10.57 13.30 6.09
C ALA A 286 -9.38 14.01 5.46
N PHE A 287 -9.53 15.32 5.28
CA PHE A 287 -8.51 16.20 4.74
C PHE A 287 -7.96 15.77 3.37
N THR A 288 -8.79 15.10 2.56
CA THR A 288 -8.43 14.71 1.20
C THR A 288 -8.88 15.75 0.17
N ASN A 289 -8.32 15.73 -1.05
CA ASN A 289 -8.87 16.59 -2.10
C ASN A 289 -10.24 16.06 -2.54
N ILE A 290 -10.34 14.75 -2.77
CA ILE A 290 -11.61 14.06 -3.05
C ILE A 290 -11.81 12.96 -1.99
N GLY A 291 -12.95 12.94 -1.30
CA GLY A 291 -13.27 11.90 -0.31
C GLY A 291 -13.43 10.54 -1.00
N ILE A 292 -14.42 10.41 -1.89
CA ILE A 292 -14.60 9.24 -2.75
C ILE A 292 -14.73 9.68 -4.21
N ASP A 293 -13.92 9.08 -5.07
CA ASP A 293 -13.95 9.30 -6.52
C ASP A 293 -14.43 8.04 -7.23
N PHE A 294 -15.57 8.14 -7.90
CA PHE A 294 -16.13 7.07 -8.71
C PHE A 294 -15.74 7.29 -10.17
N LEU A 295 -15.15 6.27 -10.81
CA LEU A 295 -14.88 6.32 -12.24
C LEU A 295 -16.18 6.31 -13.08
N ASN A 296 -17.27 5.79 -12.52
CA ASN A 296 -18.57 5.70 -13.19
C ASN A 296 -19.71 5.55 -12.16
N ASP A 297 -20.97 5.51 -12.61
CA ASP A 297 -22.15 5.39 -11.74
C ASP A 297 -22.44 3.95 -11.27
N TRP A 298 -21.39 3.16 -11.00
CA TRP A 298 -21.54 1.78 -10.59
C TRP A 298 -22.36 1.65 -9.30
N THR A 299 -23.06 0.54 -9.17
CA THR A 299 -23.97 0.22 -8.06
C THR A 299 -23.37 -0.86 -7.17
N GLY A 300 -24.00 -1.17 -6.04
CA GLY A 300 -23.68 -2.35 -5.22
C GLY A 300 -22.72 -2.06 -4.07
N ASN A 301 -22.55 -0.79 -3.71
CA ASN A 301 -21.81 -0.39 -2.51
C ASN A 301 -22.78 0.10 -1.43
N ILE A 302 -22.47 -0.21 -0.17
CA ILE A 302 -23.14 0.32 1.01
C ILE A 302 -22.13 1.16 1.79
N PHE A 303 -22.39 2.46 1.87
CA PHE A 303 -21.64 3.42 2.67
C PHE A 303 -22.42 3.75 3.94
N GLU A 304 -21.94 3.23 5.07
CA GLU A 304 -22.63 3.33 6.35
C GLU A 304 -21.74 3.85 7.47
N ARG A 305 -22.16 4.86 8.25
CA ARG A 305 -21.39 5.36 9.42
C ARG A 305 -19.95 5.81 9.12
N ASN A 306 -19.66 6.20 7.88
CA ASN A 306 -18.38 6.83 7.57
C ASN A 306 -18.39 8.29 8.01
N SER A 307 -17.21 8.82 8.35
CA SER A 307 -17.02 10.23 8.68
C SER A 307 -16.24 10.92 7.55
N PHE A 308 -16.93 11.78 6.81
CA PHE A 308 -16.35 12.65 5.79
C PHE A 308 -16.06 14.01 6.41
N LYS A 309 -14.79 14.42 6.43
CA LYS A 309 -14.39 15.61 7.19
C LYS A 309 -13.24 16.39 6.56
N GLY A 310 -13.45 17.67 6.28
CA GLY A 310 -12.44 18.57 5.76
C GLY A 310 -11.95 18.17 4.37
N ASN A 311 -12.73 17.37 3.63
CA ASN A 311 -12.41 17.05 2.26
C ASN A 311 -12.81 18.23 1.37
N GLN A 312 -12.00 18.55 0.35
CA GLN A 312 -12.35 19.67 -0.54
C GLN A 312 -13.56 19.33 -1.42
N THR A 313 -13.70 18.07 -1.81
CA THR A 313 -14.87 17.52 -2.47
C THR A 313 -15.23 16.22 -1.77
N GLN A 314 -16.43 16.12 -1.19
CA GLN A 314 -16.82 14.90 -0.50
C GLN A 314 -16.87 13.72 -1.48
N ILE A 315 -17.65 13.85 -2.56
CA ILE A 315 -17.89 12.79 -3.54
C ILE A 315 -17.78 13.34 -4.97
N SER A 316 -17.08 12.60 -5.82
CA SER A 316 -16.91 12.85 -7.25
C SER A 316 -17.36 11.63 -8.05
N VAL A 317 -17.95 11.85 -9.23
CA VAL A 317 -18.37 10.80 -10.16
C VAL A 317 -18.02 11.26 -11.58
N ALA A 318 -17.20 10.50 -12.29
CA ALA A 318 -16.80 10.89 -13.63
C ALA A 318 -17.95 10.78 -14.65
N GLY A 319 -17.91 11.62 -15.68
CA GLY A 319 -18.87 11.62 -16.79
C GLY A 319 -20.23 12.26 -16.47
N GLY A 320 -20.29 13.15 -15.45
CA GLY A 320 -21.53 13.87 -15.10
C GLY A 320 -22.63 12.97 -14.56
N LYS A 321 -22.27 11.84 -13.94
CA LYS A 321 -23.23 10.88 -13.39
C LYS A 321 -23.38 11.03 -11.87
N THR A 322 -24.17 10.14 -11.25
CA THR A 322 -24.46 10.19 -9.81
C THR A 322 -24.01 8.92 -9.09
N ALA A 323 -23.83 9.00 -7.77
CA ALA A 323 -23.55 7.86 -6.91
C ALA A 323 -24.81 7.37 -6.16
N ASN A 324 -26.00 7.84 -6.53
CA ASN A 324 -27.29 7.49 -5.92
C ASN A 324 -27.73 6.04 -6.14
N ARG A 325 -27.05 5.32 -7.04
CA ARG A 325 -27.25 3.87 -7.21
C ARG A 325 -26.61 3.06 -6.08
N ASN A 326 -25.84 3.69 -5.21
CA ASN A 326 -25.29 3.10 -4.00
C ASN A 326 -26.14 3.48 -2.78
N VAL A 327 -25.99 2.72 -1.69
CA VAL A 327 -26.69 3.00 -0.43
C VAL A 327 -25.83 3.93 0.40
N TRP A 328 -26.41 5.06 0.82
CA TRP A 328 -25.81 6.03 1.74
C TRP A 328 -26.71 6.13 2.97
N LYS A 329 -26.15 5.81 4.13
CA LYS A 329 -26.92 5.74 5.37
C LYS A 329 -26.08 6.07 6.59
N ASP A 330 -26.62 6.88 7.49
CA ASP A 330 -26.01 7.11 8.80
C ASP A 330 -24.56 7.62 8.68
N ASN A 331 -24.17 8.34 7.61
CA ASN A 331 -22.83 8.92 7.48
C ASN A 331 -22.78 10.31 8.10
N TYR A 332 -21.62 10.68 8.62
CA TYR A 332 -21.32 12.05 9.04
C TYR A 332 -20.70 12.83 7.88
N TRP A 333 -21.20 14.04 7.66
CA TRP A 333 -20.74 15.00 6.66
C TRP A 333 -20.47 16.32 7.36
N ASP A 334 -19.26 16.84 7.28
CA ASP A 334 -18.90 18.07 7.99
C ASP A 334 -19.50 19.35 7.39
N ASP A 335 -20.03 19.26 6.17
CA ASP A 335 -20.79 20.29 5.47
C ASP A 335 -22.32 20.11 5.58
N TYR A 336 -22.80 19.21 6.44
CA TYR A 336 -24.22 19.11 6.74
C TYR A 336 -24.69 20.22 7.69
N GLU A 337 -25.65 21.03 7.23
CA GLU A 337 -26.18 22.20 7.95
C GLU A 337 -27.61 21.99 8.49
N GLY A 338 -28.07 20.74 8.58
CA GLY A 338 -29.41 20.43 9.09
C GLY A 338 -29.53 20.50 10.62
N PHE A 339 -30.72 20.13 11.11
CA PHE A 339 -31.06 20.19 12.54
C PHE A 339 -31.43 18.81 13.05
N ASP A 340 -31.23 18.61 14.36
CA ASP A 340 -31.69 17.46 15.13
C ASP A 340 -32.55 17.98 16.29
N LEU A 341 -33.86 18.06 16.06
CA LEU A 341 -34.83 18.61 16.99
C LEU A 341 -35.21 17.62 18.09
N ASP A 342 -35.21 16.32 17.80
CA ASP A 342 -35.57 15.26 18.74
C ASP A 342 -34.38 14.73 19.57
N LYS A 343 -33.17 15.13 19.20
CA LYS A 343 -31.88 14.87 19.87
C LYS A 343 -31.48 13.40 19.84
N ASP A 344 -31.80 12.69 18.77
CA ASP A 344 -31.41 11.29 18.58
C ASP A 344 -29.99 11.13 17.97
N GLY A 345 -29.33 12.24 17.60
CA GLY A 345 -28.00 12.28 16.99
C GLY A 345 -28.02 12.17 15.46
N ILE A 346 -29.21 12.16 14.85
CA ILE A 346 -29.44 12.04 13.41
C ILE A 346 -30.13 13.31 12.93
N GLY A 347 -29.73 13.80 11.76
CA GLY A 347 -30.36 14.96 11.16
C GLY A 347 -31.81 14.68 10.71
N ASP A 348 -32.72 15.58 11.06
CA ASP A 348 -34.14 15.54 10.69
C ASP A 348 -34.36 15.74 9.18
N THR A 349 -33.39 16.35 8.50
CA THR A 349 -33.41 16.54 7.04
C THR A 349 -32.32 15.69 6.36
N PRO A 350 -32.58 15.13 5.18
CA PRO A 350 -31.55 14.43 4.42
C PRO A 350 -30.34 15.32 4.11
N TYR A 351 -29.15 14.74 4.07
CA TYR A 351 -27.99 15.34 3.42
C TYR A 351 -28.09 15.09 1.91
N GLU A 352 -27.96 16.15 1.13
CA GLU A 352 -28.08 16.12 -0.33
C GLU A 352 -26.87 16.84 -0.94
N LEU A 353 -26.00 16.09 -1.61
CA LEU A 353 -24.88 16.65 -2.35
C LEU A 353 -25.28 16.81 -3.81
N TYR A 354 -25.16 18.03 -4.33
CA TYR A 354 -25.47 18.35 -5.72
C TYR A 354 -24.21 18.55 -6.56
N GLY A 355 -24.22 18.04 -7.78
CA GLY A 355 -23.26 18.32 -8.83
C GLY A 355 -23.80 19.44 -9.72
N TYR A 356 -23.17 20.61 -9.66
CA TYR A 356 -23.46 21.70 -10.57
C TYR A 356 -22.81 21.44 -11.94
N ALA A 357 -23.46 21.89 -13.01
CA ALA A 357 -23.14 21.50 -14.38
C ALA A 357 -21.74 21.97 -14.86
N ASP A 358 -21.15 22.98 -14.22
CA ASP A 358 -19.87 23.58 -14.58
C ASP A 358 -18.79 23.22 -13.55
N ARG A 359 -18.56 21.93 -13.29
CA ARG A 359 -17.37 21.50 -12.53
C ARG A 359 -16.11 21.68 -13.37
N ILE A 360 -15.72 22.93 -13.60
CA ILE A 360 -14.56 23.33 -14.41
C ILE A 360 -13.31 22.58 -13.94
N TRP A 361 -13.14 22.30 -12.64
CA TRP A 361 -11.96 21.57 -12.14
C TRP A 361 -11.99 20.06 -12.35
N MET A 362 -13.16 19.48 -12.63
CA MET A 362 -13.29 18.06 -13.01
C MET A 362 -13.01 17.88 -14.50
N ASP A 363 -13.53 18.78 -15.35
CA ASP A 363 -13.34 18.73 -16.80
C ASP A 363 -12.03 19.39 -17.27
N VAL A 364 -11.55 20.37 -16.52
CA VAL A 364 -10.31 21.13 -16.76
C VAL A 364 -9.41 20.99 -15.52
N PRO A 365 -8.54 19.96 -15.44
CA PRO A 365 -7.68 19.73 -14.29
C PRO A 365 -6.82 20.93 -13.89
N ALA A 366 -6.43 21.78 -14.85
CA ALA A 366 -5.69 23.01 -14.59
C ALA A 366 -6.46 24.03 -13.75
N ALA A 367 -7.80 24.02 -13.79
CA ALA A 367 -8.62 24.92 -12.97
C ALA A 367 -8.58 24.57 -11.47
N ARG A 368 -8.09 23.37 -11.09
CA ARG A 368 -7.81 23.04 -9.68
C ARG A 368 -6.84 24.02 -9.04
N PHE A 369 -5.95 24.66 -9.81
CA PHE A 369 -5.06 25.72 -9.31
C PHE A 369 -5.82 26.90 -8.68
N LEU A 370 -7.06 27.15 -9.11
CA LEU A 370 -7.88 28.26 -8.61
C LEU A 370 -8.78 27.86 -7.43
N GLN A 371 -8.75 26.59 -6.99
CA GLN A 371 -9.53 26.15 -5.83
C GLN A 371 -9.12 26.93 -4.57
N GLY A 372 -10.11 27.34 -3.78
CA GLY A 372 -9.92 28.18 -2.60
C GLY A 372 -9.67 29.67 -2.88
N THR A 373 -9.65 30.10 -4.15
CA THR A 373 -9.57 31.53 -4.48
C THR A 373 -10.94 32.21 -4.33
N PRO A 374 -10.99 33.53 -4.05
CA PRO A 374 -12.26 34.27 -4.02
C PRO A 374 -13.05 34.18 -5.33
N VAL A 375 -12.39 34.02 -6.48
CA VAL A 375 -13.04 33.86 -7.79
C VAL A 375 -13.86 32.58 -7.85
N MET A 376 -13.30 31.46 -7.39
CA MET A 376 -14.03 30.18 -7.35
C MET A 376 -15.17 30.22 -6.34
N ALA A 377 -15.00 30.90 -5.19
CA ALA A 377 -16.08 31.07 -4.22
C ALA A 377 -17.28 31.87 -4.81
N VAL A 378 -17.00 32.89 -5.61
CA VAL A 378 -18.05 33.66 -6.31
C VAL A 378 -18.74 32.81 -7.38
N LEU A 379 -17.98 32.01 -8.14
CA LEU A 379 -18.56 31.10 -9.14
C LEU A 379 -19.47 30.05 -8.48
N ASP A 380 -19.02 29.39 -7.41
CA ASP A 380 -19.83 28.42 -6.66
C ASP A 380 -21.12 29.06 -6.11
N PHE A 381 -21.03 30.28 -5.56
CA PHE A 381 -22.20 31.02 -5.10
C PHE A 381 -23.18 31.32 -6.25
N LEU A 382 -22.70 31.76 -7.40
CA LEU A 382 -23.55 32.06 -8.57
C LEU A 382 -24.22 30.80 -9.12
N GLU A 383 -23.50 29.67 -9.16
CA GLU A 383 -24.04 28.37 -9.57
C GLU A 383 -25.13 27.88 -8.62
N ARG A 384 -24.97 28.07 -7.30
CA ARG A 384 -26.02 27.76 -6.32
C ARG A 384 -27.24 28.67 -6.45
N LEU A 385 -27.03 29.96 -6.75
CA LEU A 385 -28.10 30.97 -6.79
C LEU A 385 -28.93 30.91 -8.08
N ALA A 386 -28.28 30.69 -9.23
CA ALA A 386 -28.89 30.73 -10.54
C ALA A 386 -28.23 29.70 -11.49
N PRO A 387 -28.44 28.40 -11.27
CA PRO A 387 -27.83 27.38 -12.10
C PRO A 387 -28.41 27.41 -13.53
N PHE A 388 -27.54 27.28 -14.54
CA PHE A 388 -27.95 27.30 -15.95
C PHE A 388 -28.74 26.03 -16.37
N SER A 389 -28.64 24.95 -15.59
CA SER A 389 -29.46 23.73 -15.68
C SER A 389 -29.77 23.20 -14.28
N ALA A 390 -30.78 22.34 -14.13
CA ALA A 390 -31.02 21.69 -12.85
C ALA A 390 -29.78 20.87 -12.45
N PRO A 391 -29.22 21.05 -11.24
CA PRO A 391 -28.07 20.28 -10.80
C PRO A 391 -28.46 18.84 -10.52
N ASP A 392 -27.56 17.91 -10.85
CA ASP A 392 -27.78 16.49 -10.56
C ASP A 392 -27.50 16.22 -9.08
N MET A 393 -28.43 15.57 -8.40
CA MET A 393 -28.18 15.09 -7.04
C MET A 393 -27.18 13.94 -7.12
N LEU A 394 -25.97 14.12 -6.60
CA LEU A 394 -24.91 13.11 -6.64
C LEU A 394 -25.10 12.04 -5.56
N VAL A 395 -25.43 12.49 -4.36
CA VAL A 395 -25.60 11.65 -3.17
C VAL A 395 -26.76 12.16 -2.36
N ARG A 396 -27.53 11.24 -1.79
CA ARG A 396 -28.54 11.51 -0.78
C ARG A 396 -28.42 10.53 0.38
N ASP A 397 -28.05 11.03 1.54
CA ASP A 397 -28.12 10.30 2.80
C ASP A 397 -29.38 10.75 3.56
N LYS A 398 -30.31 9.83 3.81
CA LYS A 398 -31.59 10.16 4.46
C LYS A 398 -31.48 10.36 5.96
N ARG A 399 -30.39 9.90 6.57
CA ARG A 399 -30.20 9.87 8.01
C ARG A 399 -28.77 10.30 8.34
N PRO A 400 -28.33 11.51 7.95
CA PRO A 400 -26.96 11.94 8.23
C PRO A 400 -26.73 12.03 9.75
N LEU A 401 -25.55 11.66 10.22
CA LEU A 401 -25.17 11.81 11.63
C LEU A 401 -24.84 13.28 11.92
N MET A 402 -25.26 13.78 13.08
CA MET A 402 -24.97 15.14 13.54
C MET A 402 -23.51 15.33 14.00
N GLU A 403 -22.90 14.28 14.54
CA GLU A 403 -21.54 14.32 15.09
C GLU A 403 -20.66 13.24 14.47
N ALA A 404 -19.40 13.59 14.22
CA ALA A 404 -18.38 12.63 13.83
C ALA A 404 -18.07 11.70 14.99
N LYS A 405 -17.85 10.41 14.71
CA LYS A 405 -17.36 9.46 15.74
C LYS A 405 -15.96 9.81 16.25
N VAL A 406 -15.14 10.48 15.43
CA VAL A 406 -13.74 10.82 15.76
C VAL A 406 -13.56 12.33 15.79
N LYS A 407 -12.96 12.84 16.87
CA LYS A 407 -12.69 14.28 17.04
C LYS A 407 -11.46 14.71 16.24
N VAL A 408 -11.40 15.98 15.82
CA VAL A 408 -10.25 16.49 15.02
C VAL A 408 -8.92 16.31 15.74
N SER A 409 -8.88 16.52 17.06
CA SER A 409 -7.67 16.32 17.86
C SER A 409 -7.13 14.89 17.74
N GLU A 410 -8.00 13.89 17.64
CA GLU A 410 -7.63 12.48 17.54
C GLU A 410 -7.14 12.08 16.13
N LEU A 411 -7.16 13.01 15.17
CA LEU A 411 -6.68 12.84 13.80
C LEU A 411 -5.33 13.54 13.54
N THR A 412 -4.92 14.47 14.40
CA THR A 412 -3.72 15.30 14.23
C THR A 412 -2.60 14.98 15.21
N ASP A 413 -2.86 14.11 16.19
CA ASP A 413 -1.95 13.81 17.30
C ASP A 413 -1.02 12.61 17.02
N GLU A 414 -0.29 12.60 15.89
CA GLU A 414 0.93 11.79 15.71
C GLU A 414 2.01 12.52 14.91
#